data_AF-A0A4Z1KXX5-F1
#
_entry.id   AF-A0A4Z1KXX5-F1
#
_cell.length_a   1.000
_cell.length_b   1.000
_cell.length_c   1.000
_cell.angle_alpha   90.00
_cell.angle_beta   90.00
_cell.angle_gamma   90.00
#
_symmetry.space_group_name_H-M   'P 1'
#
loop_
_entity.id
_entity.type
_entity.pdbx_description
1 polymer ?
#
loop_
_entity_poly.entity_id
_entity_poly.type
_entity_poly.pdbx_seq_one_letter_code
_entity_poly.pdbx_strand_id
1 'polypeptide(L)'
;MSYSSYSSGSATWQEKLEERCREAQIRPPVFQIVSDRRGGRTAWSSTVTVQGQNISARFWYDGQYVNNAKEDAAEVALNRLTGSSPTSPIQSRMGGNYNMT
;
A
#
# COMPACT_ATOMS: atom_id res chain seq x y z
N MET A 1 -14.68 9.52 -18.39
CA MET A 1 -15.40 8.26 -18.10
C MET A 1 -14.81 7.71 -16.81
N SER A 2 -15.44 7.99 -15.67
CA SER A 2 -14.92 7.56 -14.36
C SER A 2 -15.85 6.48 -13.85
N TYR A 3 -15.44 5.21 -13.97
CA TYR A 3 -16.20 4.09 -13.46
C TYR A 3 -15.92 3.99 -11.95
N SER A 4 -16.87 4.42 -11.13
CA SER A 4 -16.94 4.00 -9.73
C SER A 4 -18.17 3.10 -9.63
N SER A 5 -18.03 1.88 -10.15
CA SER A 5 -19.03 0.83 -9.99
C SER A 5 -18.88 0.27 -8.58
N TYR A 6 -19.52 0.92 -7.61
CA TYR A 6 -19.64 0.42 -6.24
C TYR A 6 -20.49 -0.85 -6.27
N SER A 7 -19.83 -2.01 -6.33
CA SER A 7 -20.50 -3.30 -6.27
C SER A 7 -20.96 -3.52 -4.83
N SER A 8 -22.27 -3.58 -4.61
CA SER A 8 -22.95 -3.79 -3.33
C SER A 8 -22.78 -5.22 -2.74
N GLY A 9 -21.61 -5.83 -2.95
CA GLY A 9 -21.09 -6.94 -2.14
C GLY A 9 -20.19 -6.37 -1.05
N SER A 10 -19.94 -7.12 0.02
CA SER A 10 -19.10 -6.69 1.16
C SER A 10 -17.86 -5.91 0.71
N ALA A 11 -17.69 -4.67 1.18
CA ALA A 11 -16.62 -3.78 0.74
C ALA A 11 -15.24 -4.46 0.91
N THR A 12 -14.49 -4.53 -0.18
CA THR A 12 -13.10 -4.99 -0.24
C THR A 12 -12.18 -4.12 0.60
N TRP A 13 -10.99 -4.60 0.94
CA TRP A 13 -10.03 -3.78 1.67
C TRP A 13 -9.58 -2.57 0.86
N GLN A 14 -9.48 -2.71 -0.47
CA GLN A 14 -9.21 -1.61 -1.38
C GLN A 14 -10.27 -0.49 -1.26
N GLU A 15 -11.56 -0.85 -1.27
CA GLU A 15 -12.66 0.12 -1.15
C GLU A 15 -12.67 0.80 0.23
N LYS A 16 -12.51 0.02 1.31
CA LYS A 16 -12.44 0.57 2.67
C LYS A 16 -11.28 1.55 2.83
N LEU A 17 -10.14 1.27 2.21
CA LEU A 17 -9.00 2.18 2.22
C LEU A 17 -9.30 3.48 1.46
N GLU A 18 -9.92 3.38 0.28
CA GLU A 18 -10.30 4.54 -0.51
C GLU A 18 -11.28 5.45 0.25
N GLU A 19 -12.33 4.85 0.84
CA GLU A 19 -13.29 5.57 1.65
C GLU A 19 -12.62 6.27 2.84
N ARG A 20 -11.73 5.56 3.56
CA ARG A 20 -11.01 6.15 4.69
C ARG A 20 -10.10 7.30 4.27
N CYS A 21 -9.43 7.18 3.11
CA CYS A 21 -8.63 8.28 2.55
C CYS A 21 -9.50 9.48 2.19
N ARG A 22 -10.68 9.23 1.60
CA ARG A 22 -11.65 10.27 1.23
C ARG A 22 -12.19 11.01 2.46
N GLU A 23 -12.58 10.28 3.51
CA GLU A 23 -13.03 10.85 4.78
C GLU A 23 -11.94 11.68 5.47
N ALA A 24 -10.70 11.21 5.42
CA ALA A 24 -9.56 11.92 5.99
C ALA A 24 -9.04 13.08 5.10
N GLN A 25 -9.69 13.35 3.97
CA GLN A 25 -9.25 14.33 2.95
C GLN A 25 -7.80 14.10 2.46
N ILE A 26 -7.36 12.84 2.45
CA ILE A 26 -6.06 12.43 1.92
C ILE A 26 -6.24 12.09 0.43
N ARG A 27 -5.15 12.19 -0.34
CA ARG A 27 -5.14 11.74 -1.74
C ARG A 27 -5.57 10.26 -1.83
N PRO A 28 -6.28 9.89 -2.92
CA PRO A 28 -6.71 8.50 -3.11
C PRO A 28 -5.49 7.55 -3.11
N PRO A 29 -5.66 6.33 -2.56
CA PRO A 29 -4.58 5.35 -2.49
C PRO A 29 -4.13 4.93 -3.89
N VAL A 30 -2.82 4.95 -4.14
CA VAL A 30 -2.25 4.51 -5.43
C VAL A 30 -1.63 3.15 -5.29
N PHE A 31 -2.19 2.15 -5.99
CA PHE A 31 -1.68 0.78 -5.99
C PHE A 31 -0.68 0.57 -7.12
N GLN A 32 0.46 -0.03 -6.78
CA GLN A 32 1.51 -0.44 -7.69
C GLN A 32 1.70 -1.94 -7.53
N ILE A 33 1.76 -2.66 -8.65
CA ILE A 33 2.06 -4.08 -8.64
C ILE A 33 3.56 -4.26 -8.86
N VAL A 34 4.17 -5.12 -8.05
CA VAL A 34 5.59 -5.44 -8.09
C VAL A 34 5.73 -6.90 -8.47
N SER A 35 6.59 -7.20 -9.45
CA SER A 35 6.88 -8.56 -9.89
C SER A 35 8.36 -8.90 -9.69
N ASP A 36 8.62 -10.13 -9.26
CA ASP A 36 9.96 -10.67 -8.98
C ASP A 36 10.13 -12.02 -9.69
N ARG A 37 11.17 -12.15 -10.52
CA ARG A 37 11.38 -13.34 -11.35
C ARG A 37 12.31 -14.34 -10.65
N ARG A 38 11.77 -15.48 -10.22
CA ARG A 38 12.48 -16.53 -9.46
C ARG A 38 12.69 -17.80 -10.28
N GLY A 39 13.55 -17.72 -11.29
CA GLY A 39 14.06 -18.91 -11.99
C GLY A 39 12.98 -19.81 -12.63
N GLY A 40 11.87 -19.22 -13.10
CA GLY A 40 10.77 -19.93 -13.77
C GLY A 40 9.39 -19.60 -13.24
N ARG A 41 9.29 -19.07 -12.01
CA ARG A 41 8.06 -18.52 -11.44
C ARG A 41 8.20 -17.01 -11.26
N THR A 42 7.08 -16.29 -11.34
CA THR A 42 7.04 -14.86 -11.02
C THR A 42 6.27 -14.69 -9.74
N ALA A 43 6.94 -14.17 -8.71
CA ALA A 43 6.32 -13.74 -7.48
C ALA A 43 5.73 -12.34 -7.69
N TRP A 44 4.55 -12.09 -7.13
CA TRP A 44 3.83 -10.83 -7.26
C TRP A 44 3.51 -10.25 -5.90
N SER A 45 3.68 -8.94 -5.75
CA SER A 45 3.31 -8.20 -4.56
C SER A 45 2.59 -6.91 -4.98
N SER A 46 1.98 -6.22 -4.02
CA SER A 46 1.41 -4.89 -4.25
C SER A 46 1.95 -3.90 -3.25
N THR A 47 2.16 -2.66 -3.67
CA THR A 47 2.48 -1.54 -2.81
C THR A 47 1.41 -0.47 -2.99
N VAL A 48 0.83 -0.02 -1.90
CA VAL A 48 -0.12 1.09 -1.90
C VAL A 48 0.54 2.33 -1.33
N THR A 49 0.32 3.47 -1.99
CA THR A 49 0.83 4.76 -1.55
C THR A 49 -0.29 5.55 -0.94
N VAL A 50 -0.16 5.90 0.34
CA VAL A 50 -1.15 6.69 1.09
C VAL A 50 -0.43 7.78 1.87
N GLN A 51 -0.89 9.03 1.76
CA GLN A 51 -0.29 10.18 2.46
C GLN A 51 1.23 10.34 2.22
N GLY A 52 1.73 9.89 1.06
CA GLY A 52 3.17 9.89 0.74
C GLY A 52 3.97 8.76 1.40
N GLN A 53 3.32 7.85 2.12
CA GLN A 53 3.91 6.62 2.65
C GLN A 53 3.63 5.46 1.70
N ASN A 54 4.67 4.70 1.37
CA ASN A 54 4.53 3.46 0.60
C ASN A 54 4.39 2.28 1.54
N ILE A 55 3.34 1.48 1.35
CA ILE A 55 2.98 0.37 2.21
C ILE A 55 2.86 -0.85 1.31
N SER A 56 3.80 -1.78 1.45
CA SER A 56 3.81 -3.02 0.68
C SER A 56 2.95 -4.10 1.34
N ALA A 57 2.42 -5.01 0.53
CA ALA A 57 1.90 -6.27 0.99
C ALA A 57 2.99 -7.04 1.76
N ARG A 58 2.56 -7.85 2.71
CA ARG A 58 3.40 -8.61 3.63
C ARG A 58 4.05 -9.80 2.94
N PHE A 59 3.37 -10.36 1.95
CA PHE A 59 3.76 -11.57 1.27
C PHE A 59 3.89 -11.37 -0.24
N TRP A 60 4.57 -12.32 -0.84
CA TRP A 60 4.60 -12.49 -2.28
C TRP A 60 3.65 -13.61 -2.67
N TYR A 61 2.86 -13.36 -3.71
CA TYR A 61 1.79 -14.20 -4.20
C TYR A 61 2.12 -14.72 -5.60
N ASP A 62 1.52 -15.83 -6.01
CA ASP A 62 1.56 -16.24 -7.42
C ASP A 62 0.74 -15.29 -8.30
N GLY A 63 0.99 -15.27 -9.62
CA GLY A 63 0.35 -14.33 -10.55
C GLY A 63 -1.18 -14.41 -10.57
N GLN A 64 -1.74 -15.58 -10.30
CA GLN A 64 -3.19 -15.78 -10.16
C GLN A 64 -3.79 -15.09 -8.92
N TYR A 65 -2.97 -14.71 -7.94
CA TYR A 65 -3.36 -14.14 -6.65
C TYR A 65 -2.88 -12.68 -6.49
N VAL A 66 -2.61 -11.96 -7.58
CA VAL A 66 -2.24 -10.53 -7.55
C VAL A 66 -3.31 -9.68 -6.84
N ASN A 67 -4.59 -10.04 -6.97
CA ASN A 67 -5.67 -9.36 -6.26
C ASN A 67 -5.55 -9.53 -4.74
N ASN A 68 -5.16 -10.72 -4.25
CA ASN A 68 -4.91 -10.93 -2.82
C ASN A 68 -3.74 -10.06 -2.32
N ALA A 69 -2.73 -9.84 -3.16
CA ALA A 69 -1.64 -8.93 -2.83
C ALA A 69 -2.11 -7.48 -2.68
N LYS A 70 -3.06 -7.03 -3.52
CA LYS A 70 -3.68 -5.70 -3.38
C LYS A 70 -4.53 -5.59 -2.13
N GLU A 71 -5.32 -6.61 -1.83
CA GLU A 71 -6.15 -6.66 -0.61
C GLU A 71 -5.28 -6.60 0.65
N ASP A 72 -4.19 -7.37 0.71
CA ASP A 72 -3.26 -7.36 1.85
C ASP A 72 -2.56 -6.00 2.01
N ALA A 73 -2.06 -5.41 0.92
CA ALA A 73 -1.49 -4.06 0.96
C ALA A 73 -2.51 -3.03 1.46
N ALA A 74 -3.77 -3.13 1.01
CA ALA A 74 -4.84 -2.23 1.42
C ALA A 74 -5.20 -2.40 2.90
N GLU A 75 -5.29 -3.64 3.39
CA GLU A 75 -5.56 -3.95 4.79
C GLU A 75 -4.46 -3.38 5.69
N VAL A 76 -3.19 -3.59 5.33
CA VAL A 76 -2.04 -3.05 6.11
C VAL A 76 -2.08 -1.53 6.11
N ALA A 77 -2.39 -0.90 4.97
CA ALA A 77 -2.49 0.55 4.89
C ALA A 77 -3.65 1.10 5.72
N LEU A 78 -4.81 0.44 5.68
CA LEU A 78 -5.97 0.85 6.46
C LEU A 78 -5.69 0.72 7.95
N ASN A 79 -5.12 -0.40 8.40
CA ASN A 79 -4.69 -0.59 9.78
C ASN A 79 -3.66 0.44 10.23
N ARG A 80 -2.76 0.87 9.34
CA ARG A 80 -1.84 1.99 9.63
C ARG A 80 -2.57 3.31 9.75
N LEU A 81 -3.56 3.61 8.91
CA LEU A 81 -4.35 4.84 9.02
C LEU A 81 -5.24 4.88 10.26
N THR A 82 -5.76 3.74 10.71
CA THR A 82 -6.64 3.65 11.89
C THR A 82 -5.84 3.51 13.19
N GLY A 83 -4.73 2.76 13.17
CA GLY A 83 -3.88 2.51 14.32
C GLY A 83 -2.81 3.58 14.58
N SER A 84 -2.47 4.41 13.58
CA SER A 84 -1.57 5.55 13.79
C SER A 84 -2.35 6.72 14.36
N SER A 85 -2.34 6.82 15.69
CA SER A 85 -2.36 8.14 16.32
C SER A 85 -1.22 9.00 15.71
N PRO A 86 -1.45 10.29 15.44
CA PRO A 86 -0.50 11.11 14.69
C PRO A 86 0.77 11.35 15.52
N THR A 87 1.73 10.45 15.40
CA THR A 87 3.12 10.71 15.79
C THR A 87 3.92 10.84 14.49
N SER A 88 4.10 12.10 14.13
CA SER A 88 4.83 12.68 13.00
C SER A 88 5.96 11.82 12.40
N PRO A 89 6.07 11.69 11.07
CA PRO A 89 7.33 11.33 10.44
C PRO A 89 8.23 12.57 10.41
N ILE A 90 8.99 12.83 11.46
CA ILE A 90 10.25 13.56 11.31
C ILE A 90 11.32 12.50 11.05
N GLN A 91 11.47 12.12 9.78
CA GLN A 91 12.76 11.59 9.31
C GLN A 91 13.33 12.58 8.31
N SER A 92 13.57 13.79 8.81
CA SER A 92 14.49 14.74 8.22
C SER A 92 15.90 14.13 8.24
N ARG A 93 16.38 13.77 7.06
CA ARG A 93 17.75 13.99 6.55
C ARG A 93 18.78 14.44 7.62
N MET A 94 19.54 13.51 8.18
CA MET A 94 20.86 13.68 8.85
C MET A 94 21.42 12.25 8.94
N GLY A 95 22.59 11.86 8.44
CA GLY A 95 23.89 12.50 8.38
C GLY A 95 24.88 11.48 8.97
N GLY A 96 25.86 11.00 8.20
CA GLY A 96 26.73 9.91 8.64
C GLY A 96 27.91 9.62 7.72
N ASN A 97 28.64 10.68 7.37
CA ASN A 97 30.00 10.63 6.83
C ASN A 97 30.90 9.81 7.76
N TYR A 98 31.45 8.68 7.33
CA TYR A 98 32.59 8.03 8.00
C TYR A 98 33.87 8.33 7.20
N ASN A 99 34.75 9.04 7.90
CA ASN A 99 36.00 9.65 7.44
C ASN A 99 37.04 8.64 6.93
N MET A 100 37.83 9.18 6.00
CA MET A 100 39.19 8.79 5.66
C MET A 100 40.12 8.95 6.89
N THR A 101 40.93 7.95 7.19
CA THR A 101 42.34 8.08 7.62
C THR A 101 43.04 6.76 7.31
#